data_AF-A0A1L8Z9Y3-F1
#
_entry.id   AF-A0A1L8Z9Y3-F1
#
_cell.length_a   1.000
_cell.length_b   1.000
_cell.length_c   1.000
_cell.angle_alpha   90.00
_cell.angle_beta   90.00
_cell.angle_gamma   90.00
#
_symmetry.space_group_name_H-M   'P 1'
#
loop_
_entity.id
_entity.type
_entity.pdbx_description
1 polymer ?
#
loop_
_entity_poly.entity_id
_entity_poly.type
_entity_poly.pdbx_seq_one_letter_code
_entity_poly.pdbx_strand_id
1 'polypeptide(L)'
;VVEDSESKENGIDKNDQELQEEIKKEIKELKDKIDKADPKNISIRTYSGYEKKIKELKGKLEEKLKDEKDKEKFKNELETLEKTLKDKMEKRKKELEEARKKFQEFKEQVDTATGVTYGQQVKGKGSIGFQAWQCAKNLGLSIRNINSNTDELANKVIDDSLEKIEEELKSIEEESKNVKK
;
A
#
# COMPACT_ATOMS: atom_id res chain seq x y z
N VAL A 1 62.54 29.33 0.63
CA VAL A 1 61.52 28.80 1.55
C VAL A 1 60.20 29.04 0.86
N VAL A 2 59.61 27.99 0.32
CA VAL A 2 58.40 28.06 -0.52
C VAL A 2 57.21 28.20 0.41
N GLU A 3 56.35 29.17 0.11
CA GLU A 3 55.12 29.47 0.84
C GLU A 3 54.11 28.34 0.67
N ASP A 4 53.83 27.61 1.76
CA ASP A 4 52.65 26.76 1.88
C ASP A 4 51.42 27.67 2.04
N SER A 5 50.77 27.96 0.91
CA SER A 5 49.44 28.59 0.89
C SER A 5 48.38 27.49 0.79
N GLU A 6 47.64 27.33 1.90
CA GLU A 6 46.43 26.54 2.02
C GLU A 6 45.48 26.76 0.83
N SER A 7 45.34 25.76 -0.04
CA SER A 7 44.21 25.66 -0.95
C SER A 7 43.02 24.99 -0.24
N LYS A 8 42.33 25.78 0.59
CA LYS A 8 40.94 25.51 0.99
C LYS A 8 40.02 26.02 -0.12
N GLU A 9 39.68 25.17 -1.09
CA GLU A 9 38.63 25.50 -2.07
C GLU A 9 37.88 24.25 -2.58
N ASN A 10 36.63 24.09 -2.10
CA ASN A 10 35.49 23.42 -2.76
C ASN A 10 35.66 22.01 -3.35
N GLY A 11 36.16 21.05 -2.57
CA GLY A 11 36.03 19.64 -2.91
C GLY A 11 34.72 19.04 -2.37
N ILE A 12 33.60 19.18 -3.09
CA ILE A 12 32.57 18.14 -2.96
C ILE A 12 33.24 16.88 -3.51
N ASP A 13 33.50 15.92 -2.64
CA ASP A 13 34.08 14.63 -2.99
C ASP A 13 33.22 14.04 -4.13
N LYS A 14 33.82 13.60 -5.26
CA LYS A 14 33.06 13.05 -6.40
C LYS A 14 32.11 11.95 -5.96
N ASN A 15 32.50 11.22 -4.91
CA ASN A 15 31.71 10.18 -4.27
C ASN A 15 30.42 10.71 -3.60
N ASP A 16 30.46 11.91 -3.03
CA ASP A 16 29.29 12.56 -2.41
C ASP A 16 28.30 13.04 -3.50
N GLN A 17 28.80 13.58 -4.62
CA GLN A 17 27.98 13.95 -5.78
C GLN A 17 27.26 12.76 -6.43
N GLU A 18 27.97 11.64 -6.63
CA GLU A 18 27.37 10.41 -7.19
C GLU A 18 26.28 9.86 -6.26
N LEU A 19 26.56 9.83 -4.95
CA LEU A 19 25.59 9.41 -3.93
C LEU A 19 24.35 10.32 -3.89
N GLN A 20 24.53 11.63 -4.00
CA GLN A 20 23.41 12.58 -4.04
C GLN A 20 22.48 12.33 -5.23
N GLU A 21 23.04 12.10 -6.43
CA GLU A 21 22.25 11.79 -7.62
C GLU A 21 21.56 10.43 -7.53
N GLU A 22 22.20 9.42 -6.93
CA GLU A 22 21.57 8.13 -6.64
C GLU A 22 20.36 8.29 -5.70
N ILE A 23 20.54 8.97 -4.57
CA ILE A 23 19.46 9.20 -3.58
C ILE A 23 18.31 9.98 -4.20
N LYS A 24 18.61 11.04 -4.95
CA LYS A 24 17.62 11.85 -5.65
C LYS A 24 16.81 11.02 -6.65
N LYS A 25 17.46 10.10 -7.37
CA LYS A 25 16.78 9.18 -8.29
C LYS A 25 15.88 8.21 -7.52
N GLU A 26 16.37 7.61 -6.44
CA GLU A 26 15.56 6.71 -5.59
C GLU A 26 14.33 7.42 -5.00
N ILE A 27 14.49 8.64 -4.47
CA ILE A 27 13.40 9.47 -3.95
C ILE A 27 12.37 9.77 -5.04
N LYS A 28 12.82 10.17 -6.23
CA LYS A 28 11.94 10.47 -7.35
C LYS A 28 11.16 9.24 -7.81
N GLU A 29 11.83 8.09 -7.94
CA GLU A 29 11.16 6.84 -8.30
C GLU A 29 10.13 6.41 -7.25
N LEU A 30 10.45 6.59 -5.96
CA LEU A 30 9.54 6.26 -4.88
C LEU A 30 8.33 7.20 -4.86
N LYS A 31 8.57 8.49 -5.07
CA LYS A 31 7.52 9.50 -5.24
C LYS A 31 6.58 9.14 -6.38
N ASP A 32 7.12 8.83 -7.56
CA ASP A 32 6.30 8.46 -8.71
C ASP A 32 5.45 7.21 -8.45
N LYS A 33 5.99 6.21 -7.73
CA LYS A 33 5.24 5.01 -7.33
C LYS A 33 4.13 5.35 -6.34
N ILE A 34 4.41 6.17 -5.34
CA ILE A 34 3.43 6.60 -4.33
C ILE A 34 2.34 7.45 -4.98
N ASP A 35 2.69 8.39 -5.86
CA ASP A 35 1.73 9.30 -6.49
C ASP A 35 0.78 8.54 -7.43
N LYS A 36 1.31 7.61 -8.24
CA LYS A 36 0.52 6.76 -9.15
C LYS A 36 -0.27 5.65 -8.44
N ALA A 37 0.11 5.30 -7.22
CA ALA A 37 -0.61 4.28 -6.43
C ALA A 37 -2.02 4.76 -6.08
N ASP A 38 -3.02 4.06 -6.57
CA ASP A 38 -4.41 4.27 -6.16
C ASP A 38 -4.65 3.60 -4.79
N PRO A 39 -5.07 4.36 -3.76
CA PRO A 39 -5.33 3.82 -2.44
C PRO A 39 -6.40 2.72 -2.39
N LYS A 40 -7.25 2.59 -3.42
CA LYS A 40 -8.32 1.59 -3.47
C LYS A 40 -7.86 0.20 -3.90
N ASN A 41 -6.69 0.06 -4.49
CA ASN A 41 -6.25 -1.20 -5.11
C ASN A 41 -4.80 -1.59 -4.78
N ILE A 42 -4.04 -0.68 -4.17
CA ILE A 42 -2.72 -0.99 -3.62
C ILE A 42 -2.87 -1.54 -2.20
N SER A 43 -2.22 -2.67 -1.94
CA SER A 43 -2.25 -3.31 -0.63
C SER A 43 -1.43 -2.54 0.40
N ILE A 44 -1.84 -2.60 1.67
CA ILE A 44 -1.09 -2.08 2.81
C ILE A 44 0.34 -2.62 2.82
N ARG A 45 0.54 -3.91 2.58
CA ARG A 45 1.88 -4.52 2.51
C ARG A 45 2.79 -3.83 1.49
N THR A 46 2.24 -3.37 0.36
CA THR A 46 3.00 -2.60 -0.64
C THR A 46 3.41 -1.25 -0.08
N TYR A 47 2.47 -0.54 0.57
CA TYR A 47 2.77 0.72 1.25
C TYR A 47 3.80 0.56 2.38
N SER A 48 3.72 -0.49 3.20
CA SER A 48 4.73 -0.80 4.23
C SER A 48 6.10 -1.09 3.61
N GLY A 49 6.14 -1.66 2.40
CA GLY A 49 7.36 -1.79 1.61
C GLY A 49 7.96 -0.44 1.20
N TYR A 50 7.13 0.55 0.86
CA TYR A 50 7.59 1.92 0.61
C TYR A 50 8.09 2.59 1.88
N GLU A 51 7.43 2.40 3.03
CA GLU A 51 7.88 2.95 4.31
C GLU A 51 9.28 2.46 4.70
N LYS A 52 9.56 1.16 4.50
CA LYS A 52 10.89 0.58 4.73
C LYS A 52 11.96 1.22 3.85
N LYS A 53 11.66 1.45 2.56
CA LYS A 53 12.58 2.14 1.65
C LYS A 53 12.85 3.58 2.06
N ILE A 54 11.85 4.29 2.58
CA ILE A 54 12.07 5.64 3.12
C ILE A 54 13.02 5.58 4.33
N LYS A 55 12.85 4.62 5.24
CA LYS A 55 13.74 4.44 6.40
C LYS A 55 15.17 4.10 5.97
N GLU A 56 15.34 3.23 4.97
CA GLU A 56 16.65 2.89 4.39
C GLU A 56 17.32 4.12 3.78
N LEU A 57 16.57 4.94 3.02
CA LEU A 57 17.08 6.19 2.45
C LEU A 57 17.50 7.19 3.52
N LYS A 58 16.73 7.34 4.61
CA LYS A 58 17.11 8.17 5.76
C LYS A 58 18.42 7.69 6.40
N GLY A 59 18.57 6.38 6.58
CA GLY A 59 19.82 5.80 7.11
C GLY A 59 21.02 6.06 6.20
N LYS A 60 20.87 5.86 4.88
CA LYS A 60 21.92 6.17 3.88
C LYS A 60 22.34 7.65 3.95
N LEU A 61 21.38 8.57 4.09
CA LEU A 61 21.64 10.01 4.22
C LEU A 61 22.42 10.35 5.48
N GLU A 62 22.06 9.76 6.62
CA GLU A 62 22.72 10.01 7.90
C GLU A 62 24.16 9.50 7.91
N GLU A 63 24.39 8.29 7.39
CA GLU A 63 25.69 7.60 7.41
C GLU A 63 26.68 8.14 6.35
N LYS A 64 26.21 8.39 5.12
CA LYS A 64 27.10 8.52 3.96
C LYS A 64 27.26 9.94 3.43
N LEU A 65 26.21 10.77 3.49
CA LEU A 65 26.34 12.17 3.08
C LEU A 65 27.20 12.91 4.12
N LYS A 66 27.98 13.90 3.71
CA LYS A 66 28.70 14.78 4.65
C LYS A 66 28.10 16.18 4.73
N ASP A 67 27.57 16.68 3.62
CA ASP A 67 26.96 18.00 3.54
C ASP A 67 25.63 18.05 4.33
N GLU A 68 25.55 18.91 5.34
CA GLU A 68 24.37 19.04 6.19
C GLU A 68 23.17 19.65 5.46
N LYS A 69 23.42 20.55 4.51
CA LYS A 69 22.36 21.26 3.78
C LYS A 69 21.64 20.33 2.81
N ASP A 70 22.39 19.48 2.10
CA ASP A 70 21.83 18.46 1.21
C ASP A 70 21.14 17.36 2.00
N LYS A 71 21.68 16.96 3.17
CA LYS A 71 20.98 16.05 4.10
C LYS A 71 19.63 16.61 4.50
N GLU A 72 19.57 17.86 4.93
CA GLU A 72 18.33 18.50 5.37
C GLU A 72 17.30 18.55 4.23
N LYS A 73 17.74 18.89 3.02
CA LYS A 73 16.88 18.90 1.83
C LYS A 73 16.25 17.52 1.56
N PHE A 74 17.06 16.46 1.49
CA PHE A 74 16.54 15.11 1.23
C PHE A 74 15.68 14.60 2.39
N LYS A 75 16.02 14.94 3.63
CA LYS A 75 15.20 14.59 4.80
C LYS A 75 13.81 15.21 4.71
N ASN A 76 13.71 16.48 4.34
CA ASN A 76 12.44 17.18 4.14
C ASN A 76 11.60 16.55 3.00
N GLU A 77 12.24 16.13 1.91
CA GLU A 77 11.57 15.41 0.82
C GLU A 77 11.03 14.04 1.30
N LEU A 78 11.83 13.28 2.05
CA LEU A 78 11.43 11.99 2.61
C LEU A 78 10.33 12.12 3.67
N GLU A 79 10.35 13.14 4.52
CA GLU A 79 9.27 13.42 5.48
C GLU A 79 7.96 13.79 4.78
N THR A 80 8.04 14.52 3.67
CA THR A 80 6.86 14.81 2.84
C THR A 80 6.31 13.52 2.23
N LEU A 81 7.17 12.63 1.73
CA LEU A 81 6.76 11.32 1.21
C LEU A 81 6.14 10.43 2.29
N GLU A 82 6.69 10.42 3.51
CA GLU A 82 6.11 9.68 4.64
C GLU A 82 4.69 10.15 4.98
N LYS A 83 4.45 11.47 4.98
CA LYS A 83 3.11 12.02 5.23
C LYS A 83 2.13 11.57 4.14
N THR A 84 2.51 11.74 2.87
CA THR A 84 1.68 11.28 1.74
C THR A 84 1.40 9.77 1.81
N LEU A 85 2.40 8.98 2.18
CA LEU A 85 2.27 7.53 2.33
C LEU A 85 1.27 7.17 3.44
N LYS A 86 1.38 7.81 4.60
CA LYS A 86 0.46 7.61 5.73
C LYS A 86 -0.98 7.95 5.35
N ASP A 87 -1.20 9.06 4.66
CA ASP A 87 -2.53 9.47 4.19
C ASP A 87 -3.12 8.42 3.23
N LYS A 88 -2.30 7.84 2.34
CA LYS A 88 -2.75 6.78 1.41
C LYS A 88 -3.06 5.47 2.16
N MET A 89 -2.24 5.09 3.14
CA MET A 89 -2.52 3.93 3.98
C MET A 89 -3.80 4.08 4.79
N GLU A 90 -4.06 5.27 5.35
CA GLU A 90 -5.30 5.54 6.08
C GLU A 90 -6.52 5.46 5.16
N LYS A 91 -6.43 5.99 3.94
CA LYS A 91 -7.47 5.84 2.91
C LYS A 91 -7.71 4.37 2.57
N ARG A 92 -6.66 3.58 2.31
CA ARG A 92 -6.78 2.14 2.05
C ARG A 92 -7.47 1.43 3.20
N LYS A 93 -7.10 1.73 4.44
CA LYS A 93 -7.72 1.15 5.65
C LYS A 93 -9.22 1.44 5.70
N LYS A 94 -9.63 2.68 5.49
CA LYS A 94 -11.06 3.06 5.45
C LYS A 94 -11.83 2.33 4.36
N GLU A 95 -11.27 2.24 3.16
CA GLU A 95 -11.88 1.52 2.03
C GLU A 95 -12.03 0.01 2.35
N LEU A 96 -11.05 -0.59 3.02
CA LEU A 96 -11.13 -1.98 3.49
C LEU A 96 -12.21 -2.18 4.56
N GLU A 97 -12.33 -1.26 5.52
CA GLU A 97 -13.37 -1.32 6.57
C GLU A 97 -14.78 -1.15 5.98
N GLU A 98 -14.96 -0.25 5.02
CA GLU A 98 -16.22 -0.08 4.29
C GLU A 98 -16.55 -1.30 3.44
N ALA A 99 -15.56 -1.83 2.71
CA ALA A 99 -15.73 -3.04 1.94
C ALA A 99 -16.11 -4.23 2.84
N ARG A 100 -15.48 -4.38 4.01
CA ARG A 100 -15.80 -5.44 4.97
C ARG A 100 -17.29 -5.43 5.34
N LYS A 101 -17.85 -4.26 5.67
CA LYS A 101 -19.28 -4.10 5.98
C LYS A 101 -20.14 -4.49 4.79
N LYS A 102 -19.80 -4.02 3.59
CA LYS A 102 -20.52 -4.35 2.36
C LYS A 102 -20.52 -5.84 2.03
N PHE A 103 -19.41 -6.53 2.26
CA PHE A 103 -19.33 -7.98 2.08
C PHE A 103 -20.12 -8.75 3.14
N GLN A 104 -20.21 -8.25 4.37
CA GLN A 104 -21.12 -8.79 5.38
C GLN A 104 -22.59 -8.63 4.96
N GLU A 105 -22.98 -7.47 4.43
CA GLU A 105 -24.32 -7.26 3.86
C GLU A 105 -24.60 -8.22 2.69
N PHE A 106 -23.62 -8.46 1.81
CA PHE A 106 -23.78 -9.46 0.75
C PHE A 106 -23.99 -10.86 1.32
N LYS A 107 -23.27 -11.22 2.39
CA LYS A 107 -23.44 -12.51 3.07
C LYS A 107 -24.87 -12.67 3.60
N GLU A 108 -25.37 -11.67 4.32
CA GLU A 108 -26.74 -11.64 4.84
C GLU A 108 -27.78 -11.73 3.71
N GLN A 109 -27.55 -11.04 2.59
CA GLN A 109 -28.43 -11.12 1.41
C GLN A 109 -28.44 -12.50 0.77
N VAL A 110 -27.30 -13.20 0.71
CA VAL A 110 -27.24 -14.58 0.19
C VAL A 110 -27.96 -15.54 1.14
N ASP A 111 -27.79 -15.38 2.45
CA ASP A 111 -28.43 -16.21 3.48
C ASP A 111 -29.95 -16.01 3.51
N THR A 112 -30.42 -14.78 3.26
CA THR A 112 -31.84 -14.42 3.23
C THR A 112 -32.48 -14.49 1.84
N ALA A 113 -31.73 -14.88 0.80
CA ALA A 113 -32.25 -15.06 -0.56
C ALA A 113 -33.27 -16.21 -0.62
N THR A 114 -34.50 -15.93 -0.20
CA THR A 114 -35.66 -16.82 -0.28
C THR A 114 -36.37 -16.62 -1.62
N GLY A 115 -36.81 -17.72 -2.22
CA GLY A 115 -37.61 -17.74 -3.45
C GLY A 115 -38.58 -18.91 -3.40
N VAL A 116 -39.72 -18.79 -4.09
CA VAL A 116 -40.79 -19.82 -4.08
C VAL A 116 -40.32 -21.10 -4.77
N THR A 117 -39.35 -21.00 -5.68
CA THR A 117 -38.74 -22.14 -6.38
C THR A 117 -37.21 -22.11 -6.30
N TYR A 118 -36.58 -23.28 -6.43
CA TYR A 118 -35.12 -23.43 -6.45
C TYR A 118 -34.45 -22.50 -7.48
N GLY A 119 -35.00 -22.40 -8.70
CA GLY A 119 -34.44 -21.56 -9.75
C GLY A 119 -34.47 -20.06 -9.44
N GLN A 120 -35.48 -19.57 -8.71
CA GLN A 120 -35.52 -18.17 -8.27
C GLN A 120 -34.45 -17.87 -7.21
N GLN A 121 -34.21 -18.80 -6.29
CA GLN A 121 -33.17 -18.68 -5.26
C GLN A 121 -31.78 -18.62 -5.90
N VAL A 122 -31.48 -19.53 -6.84
CA VAL A 122 -30.20 -19.57 -7.56
C VAL A 122 -29.95 -18.27 -8.34
N LYS A 123 -30.98 -17.74 -9.01
CA LYS A 123 -30.86 -16.47 -9.77
C LYS A 123 -30.59 -15.28 -8.85
N GLY A 124 -31.24 -15.21 -7.69
CA GLY A 124 -31.01 -14.17 -6.69
C GLY A 124 -29.57 -14.21 -6.16
N LYS A 125 -29.10 -15.38 -5.73
CA LYS A 125 -27.72 -15.59 -5.25
C LYS A 125 -26.68 -15.26 -6.32
N GLY A 126 -26.92 -15.65 -7.57
CA GLY A 126 -26.03 -15.35 -8.69
C GLY A 126 -25.83 -13.84 -8.92
N SER A 127 -26.90 -13.04 -8.81
CA SER A 127 -26.80 -11.58 -8.93
C SER A 127 -25.96 -10.97 -7.81
N ILE A 128 -26.17 -11.42 -6.57
CA ILE A 128 -25.39 -10.96 -5.40
C ILE A 128 -23.92 -11.34 -5.57
N GLY A 129 -23.63 -12.56 -6.01
CA GLY A 129 -22.26 -13.01 -6.28
C GLY A 129 -21.55 -12.17 -7.34
N PHE A 130 -22.26 -11.76 -8.40
CA PHE A 130 -21.70 -10.87 -9.42
C PHE A 130 -21.41 -9.46 -8.88
N GLN A 131 -22.28 -8.92 -8.02
CA GLN A 131 -22.05 -7.62 -7.36
C GLN A 131 -20.85 -7.69 -6.40
N ALA A 132 -20.76 -8.76 -5.62
CA ALA A 132 -19.63 -9.02 -4.71
C ALA A 132 -18.31 -9.13 -5.50
N TRP A 133 -18.32 -9.83 -6.65
CA TRP A 133 -17.14 -9.99 -7.50
C TRP A 133 -16.67 -8.65 -8.07
N GLN A 134 -17.60 -7.81 -8.55
CA GLN A 134 -17.25 -6.46 -9.01
C GLN A 134 -16.67 -5.60 -7.88
N CYS A 135 -17.23 -5.68 -6.68
CA CYS A 135 -16.71 -4.95 -5.52
C CYS A 135 -15.28 -5.38 -5.19
N ALA A 136 -15.01 -6.69 -5.15
CA ALA A 136 -13.67 -7.21 -4.89
C ALA A 136 -12.66 -6.79 -5.96
N LYS A 137 -13.06 -6.87 -7.24
CA LYS A 137 -12.22 -6.45 -8.37
C LYS A 137 -11.86 -4.96 -8.28
N ASN A 138 -12.83 -4.11 -7.95
CA ASN A 138 -12.61 -2.68 -7.79
C ASN A 138 -11.69 -2.36 -6.59
N LEU A 139 -11.69 -3.21 -5.57
CA LEU A 139 -10.81 -3.12 -4.41
C LEU A 139 -9.40 -3.69 -4.66
N GLY A 140 -9.12 -4.18 -5.88
CA GLY A 140 -7.85 -4.81 -6.23
C GLY A 140 -7.65 -6.21 -5.62
N LEU A 141 -8.70 -6.83 -5.07
CA LEU A 141 -8.60 -8.17 -4.51
C LEU A 141 -8.52 -9.21 -5.63
N SER A 142 -7.47 -10.04 -5.58
CA SER A 142 -7.32 -11.16 -6.52
C SER A 142 -8.16 -12.34 -6.06
N ILE A 143 -9.41 -12.47 -6.51
CA ILE A 143 -10.27 -13.62 -6.15
C ILE A 143 -9.80 -14.90 -6.85
N ARG A 144 -9.76 -16.02 -6.12
CA ARG A 144 -9.39 -17.33 -6.70
C ARG A 144 -10.41 -17.81 -7.74
N ASN A 145 -9.89 -18.50 -8.75
CA ASN A 145 -10.61 -18.92 -9.97
C ASN A 145 -11.95 -19.60 -9.66
N ILE A 146 -13.05 -19.02 -10.16
CA ILE A 146 -14.39 -19.41 -9.76
C ILE A 146 -14.94 -20.44 -10.74
N ASN A 147 -14.43 -21.66 -10.64
CA ASN A 147 -14.88 -22.79 -11.46
C ASN A 147 -16.15 -23.44 -10.89
N SER A 148 -17.06 -22.62 -10.33
CA SER A 148 -18.16 -23.08 -9.47
C SER A 148 -19.51 -22.79 -10.11
N ASN A 149 -20.47 -23.69 -9.93
CA ASN A 149 -21.88 -23.43 -10.22
C ASN A 149 -22.33 -22.09 -9.58
N THR A 150 -23.23 -21.38 -10.24
CA THR A 150 -23.72 -20.02 -9.87
C THR A 150 -24.15 -19.90 -8.41
N ASP A 151 -24.61 -21.01 -7.84
CA ASP A 151 -25.15 -21.21 -6.51
C ASP A 151 -24.06 -21.08 -5.42
N GLU A 152 -22.83 -21.50 -5.73
CA GLU A 152 -21.66 -21.45 -4.83
C GLU A 152 -20.77 -20.24 -5.07
N LEU A 153 -20.87 -19.63 -6.26
CA LEU A 153 -20.10 -18.45 -6.67
C LEU A 153 -20.24 -17.30 -5.66
N ALA A 154 -21.46 -17.02 -5.20
CA ALA A 154 -21.70 -15.90 -4.28
C ALA A 154 -20.98 -16.08 -2.95
N ASN A 155 -21.17 -17.23 -2.29
CA ASN A 155 -20.50 -17.53 -1.02
C ASN A 155 -18.98 -17.54 -1.17
N LYS A 156 -18.44 -18.18 -2.21
CA LYS A 156 -16.98 -18.24 -2.44
C LYS A 156 -16.37 -16.86 -2.62
N VAL A 157 -16.99 -16.01 -3.44
CA VAL A 157 -16.52 -14.63 -3.68
C VAL A 157 -16.58 -13.82 -2.39
N ILE A 158 -17.67 -13.93 -1.64
CA ILE A 158 -17.87 -13.18 -0.39
C ILE A 158 -16.86 -13.61 0.66
N ASP A 159 -16.74 -14.92 0.93
CA ASP A 159 -15.86 -15.45 1.96
C ASP A 159 -14.37 -15.21 1.62
N ASP A 160 -13.92 -15.44 0.37
CA ASP A 160 -12.53 -15.18 -0.06
C ASP A 160 -12.20 -13.67 -0.04
N SER A 161 -13.20 -12.80 -0.25
CA SER A 161 -13.01 -11.34 -0.12
C SER A 161 -12.92 -10.91 1.34
N LEU A 162 -13.79 -11.43 2.21
CA LEU A 162 -13.75 -11.15 3.65
C LEU A 162 -12.42 -11.60 4.26
N GLU A 163 -11.98 -12.82 3.94
CA GLU A 163 -10.69 -13.37 4.39
C GLU A 163 -9.54 -12.42 4.03
N LYS A 164 -9.44 -12.00 2.76
CA LYS A 164 -8.37 -11.11 2.29
C LYS A 164 -8.41 -9.72 2.91
N ILE A 165 -9.60 -9.16 3.10
CA ILE A 165 -9.77 -7.87 3.77
C ILE A 165 -9.27 -7.97 5.22
N GLU A 166 -9.62 -9.05 5.92
CA GLU A 166 -9.20 -9.26 7.30
C GLU A 166 -7.70 -9.49 7.42
N GLU A 167 -7.09 -10.27 6.53
CA GLU A 167 -5.64 -10.46 6.46
C GLU A 167 -4.89 -9.13 6.28
N GLU A 168 -5.38 -8.28 5.36
CA GLU A 168 -4.76 -7.00 5.07
C GLU A 168 -4.90 -6.03 6.25
N LEU A 169 -6.07 -5.96 6.88
CA LEU A 169 -6.32 -5.14 8.06
C LEU A 169 -5.50 -5.60 9.27
N LYS A 170 -5.39 -6.92 9.49
CA LYS A 170 -4.60 -7.50 10.59
C LYS A 170 -3.11 -7.19 10.46
N SER A 171 -2.60 -7.16 9.22
CA SER A 171 -1.20 -6.79 8.94
C SER A 171 -0.86 -5.39 9.47
N ILE A 172 -1.80 -4.44 9.46
CA ILE A 172 -1.61 -3.09 10.04
C ILE A 172 -1.40 -3.17 11.56
N GLU A 173 -2.21 -3.99 12.24
CA GLU A 173 -2.14 -4.12 13.70
C GLU A 173 -0.84 -4.78 14.15
N GLU A 174 -0.37 -5.79 13.41
CA GLU A 174 0.89 -6.47 13.67
C GLU A 174 2.09 -5.54 13.43
N GLU A 175 2.09 -4.78 12.34
CA GLU A 175 3.12 -3.76 12.08
C GLU A 175 3.11 -2.65 13.14
N SER A 176 1.94 -2.21 13.59
CA SER A 176 1.80 -1.21 14.66
C SER A 176 2.33 -1.69 16.01
N LYS A 177 2.27 -3.00 16.28
CA LYS A 177 2.82 -3.62 17.51
C LYS A 177 4.33 -3.75 17.45
N ASN A 178 4.90 -4.07 16.28
CA ASN A 178 6.35 -4.20 16.11
C ASN A 178 7.12 -2.87 16.18
N VAL A 179 6.47 -1.74 15.89
CA VAL A 179 7.09 -0.40 16.01
C VAL A 179 7.14 0.10 17.46
N LYS A 180 6.39 -0.52 18.39
CA LYS A 180 6.34 -0.13 19.82
C LYS A 180 7.24 -0.98 20.74
N LYS A 181 8.05 -1.88 20.19
CA LYS A 181 9.06 -2.67 20.91
C LYS A 181 10.45 -2.16 20.55
#